data_AF-K3XDM2-F1
#
_entry.id   AF-K3XDM2-F1
#
_cell.length_a   1.000
_cell.length_b   1.000
_cell.length_c   1.000
_cell.angle_alpha   90.00
_cell.angle_beta   90.00
_cell.angle_gamma   90.00
#
_symmetry.space_group_name_H-M   'P 1'
#
loop_
_entity.id
_entity.type
_entity.pdbx_description
1 polymer ?
#
loop_
_entity_poly.entity_id
_entity_poly.type
_entity_poly.pdbx_seq_one_letter_code
_entity_poly.pdbx_strand_id
1 'polypeptide(L)'
;MDWRNAYLVNAKRISTPRPTDAAFAEAEQVLLDPSSTPLERKQAALRGVPPIVPFDSCFPMWIPAKFLTATFSDTEIMTSLGTEQQPAEWTNAIPYLRDFKCIRNAGISFLCTDREICIKLGNVKLSICNKEFKVQPYSKYSHWYYVDLQRVPDDVNDEKIYD
;
A
#
# COMPACT_ATOMS: atom_id res chain seq x y z
N MET A 1 15.83 19.85 13.72
CA MET A 1 14.44 19.58 14.15
C MET A 1 14.13 18.16 13.74
N ASP A 2 13.82 17.26 14.70
CA ASP A 2 13.49 15.86 14.39
C ASP A 2 12.32 15.79 13.41
N TRP A 3 12.49 15.04 12.31
CA TRP A 3 11.49 14.90 11.25
C TRP A 3 10.09 14.53 11.80
N ARG A 4 10.05 13.62 12.78
CA ARG A 4 8.82 13.25 13.48
C ARG A 4 8.13 14.44 14.15
N ASN A 5 8.90 15.29 14.83
CA ASN A 5 8.36 16.48 15.50
C ASN A 5 7.81 17.49 14.49
N ALA A 6 8.52 17.70 13.36
CA ALA A 6 8.03 18.56 12.28
C ALA A 6 6.75 18.01 11.63
N TYR A 7 6.61 16.69 11.53
CA TYR A 7 5.38 16.06 11.06
C TYR A 7 4.23 16.27 12.04
N LEU A 8 4.43 16.02 13.33
CA LEU A 8 3.37 16.14 14.34
C LEU A 8 2.79 17.56 14.46
N VAL A 9 3.61 18.60 14.27
CA VAL A 9 3.12 20.00 14.27
C VAL A 9 2.20 20.29 13.09
N ASN A 10 2.42 19.65 11.95
CA ASN A 10 1.69 19.91 10.70
C ASN A 10 0.64 18.84 10.36
N ALA A 11 0.60 17.73 11.10
CA ALA A 11 -0.29 16.62 10.84
C ALA A 11 -1.74 17.04 11.09
N LYS A 12 -2.54 17.11 10.01
CA LYS A 12 -3.98 17.25 10.12
C LYS A 12 -4.58 15.96 10.69
N ARG A 13 -5.60 16.06 11.54
CA ARG A 13 -6.39 14.89 11.95
C ARG A 13 -7.12 14.35 10.72
N ILE A 14 -6.72 13.16 10.29
CA ILE A 14 -7.36 12.45 9.17
C ILE A 14 -8.53 11.66 9.75
N SER A 15 -9.72 11.87 9.20
CA SER A 15 -10.89 11.06 9.53
C SER A 15 -10.71 9.69 8.88
N THR A 16 -10.65 8.63 9.67
CA THR A 16 -10.68 7.26 9.16
C THR A 16 -12.10 6.97 8.65
N PRO A 17 -12.30 6.57 7.38
CA PRO A 17 -13.62 6.19 6.90
C PRO A 17 -14.11 5.02 7.73
N ARG A 18 -15.23 5.23 8.43
CA ARG A 18 -15.95 4.16 9.13
C ARG A 18 -17.10 3.72 8.24
N PRO A 19 -17.46 2.43 8.25
CA PRO A 19 -18.70 1.99 7.64
C PRO A 19 -19.85 2.85 8.16
N THR A 20 -20.70 3.31 7.25
CA THR A 20 -21.87 4.14 7.59
C THR A 20 -23.01 3.26 8.08
N ASP A 21 -23.92 3.83 8.86
CA ASP A 21 -25.15 3.12 9.28
C ASP A 21 -25.96 2.64 8.07
N ALA A 22 -25.91 3.37 6.95
CA ALA A 22 -26.52 2.94 5.68
C ALA A 22 -25.91 1.63 5.16
N ALA A 23 -24.58 1.48 5.20
CA ALA A 23 -23.93 0.24 4.78
C ALA A 23 -24.34 -0.95 5.65
N PHE A 24 -24.56 -0.73 6.96
CA PHE A 24 -25.07 -1.76 7.87
C PHE A 24 -26.55 -2.07 7.62
N ALA A 25 -27.39 -1.06 7.40
CA ALA A 25 -28.81 -1.24 7.11
C ALA A 25 -29.03 -2.07 5.83
N GLU A 26 -28.25 -1.82 4.78
CA GLU A 26 -28.30 -2.62 3.55
C GLU A 26 -27.89 -4.09 3.80
N ALA A 27 -26.88 -4.33 4.63
CA ALA A 27 -26.46 -5.68 4.96
C ALA A 27 -27.51 -6.40 5.84
N GLU A 28 -28.12 -5.68 6.78
CA GLU A 28 -29.19 -6.17 7.65
C GLU A 28 -30.44 -6.55 6.83
N GLN A 29 -30.80 -5.75 5.82
CA GLN A 29 -31.95 -6.04 4.96
C GLN A 29 -31.80 -7.40 4.24
N VAL A 30 -30.61 -7.69 3.70
CA VAL A 30 -30.31 -9.00 3.06
C VAL A 30 -30.27 -10.13 4.08
N LEU A 31 -29.82 -9.84 5.31
CA LEU A 31 -29.77 -10.83 6.38
C LEU A 31 -31.17 -11.26 6.83
N LEU A 32 -32.09 -10.31 6.98
CA LEU A 32 -33.46 -10.53 7.48
C LEU A 32 -34.42 -11.04 6.40
N ASP A 33 -34.07 -10.93 5.13
CA ASP A 33 -34.87 -11.45 4.02
C ASP A 33 -34.93 -13.00 4.06
N PRO A 34 -36.13 -13.60 4.21
CA PRO A 34 -36.32 -15.04 4.21
C PRO A 34 -35.96 -15.71 2.88
N SER A 35 -36.00 -14.96 1.76
CA SER A 35 -35.70 -15.47 0.43
C SER A 35 -34.21 -15.44 0.07
N SER A 36 -33.40 -14.72 0.85
CA SER A 36 -31.96 -14.61 0.66
C SER A 36 -31.23 -15.90 1.00
N THR A 37 -30.33 -16.31 0.11
CA THR A 37 -29.47 -17.49 0.27
C THR A 37 -28.34 -17.25 1.28
N PRO A 38 -27.74 -18.31 1.84
CA PRO A 38 -26.57 -18.18 2.71
C PRO A 38 -25.39 -17.45 2.04
N LEU A 39 -25.24 -17.59 0.71
CA LEU A 39 -24.19 -16.93 -0.05
C LEU A 39 -24.42 -15.41 -0.14
N GLU A 40 -25.65 -14.99 -0.44
CA GLU A 40 -26.01 -13.56 -0.53
C GLU A 40 -25.86 -12.85 0.82
N ARG A 41 -26.30 -13.51 1.90
CA ARG A 41 -26.10 -13.00 3.28
C ARG A 41 -24.61 -12.83 3.60
N LYS A 42 -23.78 -13.80 3.22
CA LYS A 42 -22.32 -13.71 3.40
C LYS A 42 -21.71 -12.58 2.57
N GLN A 43 -22.13 -12.41 1.32
CA GLN A 43 -21.66 -11.34 0.45
C GLN A 43 -22.06 -9.96 0.97
N ALA A 44 -23.29 -9.81 1.46
CA ALA A 44 -23.77 -8.57 2.05
C ALA A 44 -22.97 -8.19 3.32
N ALA A 45 -22.73 -9.15 4.20
CA ALA A 45 -21.91 -8.94 5.40
C ALA A 45 -20.45 -8.58 5.10
N LEU A 46 -19.89 -9.06 3.98
CA LEU A 46 -18.50 -8.85 3.58
C LEU A 46 -18.32 -7.73 2.55
N ARG A 47 -19.34 -6.93 2.24
CA ARG A 47 -19.29 -5.91 1.18
C ARG A 47 -18.16 -4.88 1.34
N GLY A 48 -17.81 -4.55 2.58
CA GLY A 48 -16.69 -3.64 2.89
C GLY A 48 -15.31 -4.31 2.94
N VAL A 49 -15.26 -5.63 2.79
CA VAL A 49 -14.02 -6.40 2.87
C VAL A 49 -13.48 -6.68 1.46
N PRO A 50 -12.18 -6.47 1.23
CA PRO A 50 -11.49 -6.98 0.05
C PRO A 50 -11.87 -8.43 -0.33
N PRO A 51 -12.22 -8.72 -1.60
CA PRO A 51 -12.39 -10.10 -2.05
C PRO A 51 -11.09 -10.89 -1.89
N ILE A 52 -11.21 -12.18 -1.57
CA ILE A 52 -10.07 -13.10 -1.52
C ILE A 52 -9.54 -13.26 -2.95
N VAL A 53 -8.25 -13.03 -3.14
CA VAL A 53 -7.56 -13.17 -4.43
C VAL A 53 -6.58 -14.35 -4.35
N PRO A 54 -6.55 -15.25 -5.34
CA PRO A 54 -5.55 -16.31 -5.41
C PRO A 54 -4.13 -15.75 -5.41
N PHE A 55 -3.20 -16.45 -4.75
CA PHE A 55 -1.81 -15.98 -4.63
C PHE A 55 -1.13 -15.78 -5.99
N ASP A 56 -1.45 -16.60 -6.98
CA ASP A 56 -0.90 -16.49 -8.35
C ASP A 56 -1.32 -15.19 -9.06
N SER A 57 -2.35 -14.51 -8.55
CA SER A 57 -2.84 -13.21 -9.04
C SER A 57 -2.38 -12.04 -8.15
N CYS A 58 -1.49 -12.29 -7.19
CA CYS A 58 -0.91 -11.28 -6.31
C CYS A 58 0.52 -10.93 -6.73
N PHE A 59 0.75 -9.67 -7.04
CA PHE A 59 2.03 -9.12 -7.46
C PHE A 59 2.68 -8.39 -6.28
N PRO A 60 3.81 -8.89 -5.74
CA PRO A 60 4.49 -8.25 -4.62
C PRO A 60 5.12 -6.92 -5.05
N MET A 61 4.89 -5.90 -4.23
CA MET A 61 5.36 -4.53 -4.44
C MET A 61 6.16 -4.05 -3.22
N TRP A 62 7.02 -3.06 -3.44
CA TRP A 62 7.93 -2.53 -2.43
C TRP A 62 8.08 -1.03 -2.51
N ILE A 63 8.11 -0.37 -1.35
CA ILE A 63 8.55 1.02 -1.20
C ILE A 63 9.80 1.03 -0.30
N PRO A 64 11.01 1.30 -0.84
CA PRO A 64 12.22 1.43 -0.04
C PRO A 64 12.13 2.69 0.83
N ALA A 65 11.80 2.50 2.11
CA ALA A 65 11.53 3.57 3.06
C ALA A 65 12.15 3.27 4.43
N LYS A 66 13.44 2.95 4.44
CA LYS A 66 14.21 2.57 5.64
C LYS A 66 14.07 3.59 6.77
N PHE A 67 14.29 4.86 6.47
CA PHE A 67 14.22 5.92 7.49
C PHE A 67 12.80 6.18 7.98
N LEU A 68 11.79 6.03 7.11
CA LEU A 68 10.39 6.18 7.47
C LEU A 68 9.97 5.14 8.51
N THR A 69 10.19 3.87 8.19
CA THR A 69 9.84 2.72 9.05
C THR A 69 10.69 2.62 10.32
N ALA A 70 11.80 3.37 10.41
CA ALA A 70 12.56 3.55 11.63
C ALA A 70 11.97 4.63 12.55
N THR A 71 11.31 5.64 11.97
CA THR A 71 10.93 6.90 12.63
C THR A 71 9.44 6.96 13.00
N PHE A 72 8.58 6.33 12.18
CA PHE A 72 7.13 6.39 12.33
C PHE A 72 6.54 5.03 12.65
N SER A 73 5.40 5.05 13.35
CA SER A 73 4.60 3.86 13.59
C SER A 73 3.83 3.46 12.33
N ASP A 74 3.48 2.18 12.25
CA ASP A 74 2.67 1.63 11.16
C ASP A 74 1.35 2.42 10.99
N THR A 75 0.70 2.80 12.09
CA THR A 75 -0.54 3.60 12.05
C THR A 75 -0.32 4.96 11.39
N GLU A 76 0.76 5.67 11.71
CA GLU A 76 1.04 6.98 11.10
C GLU A 76 1.35 6.84 9.61
N ILE A 77 2.12 5.81 9.25
CA ILE A 77 2.48 5.51 7.86
C ILE A 77 1.23 5.19 7.05
N MET A 78 0.41 4.25 7.52
CA MET A 78 -0.83 3.83 6.85
C MET A 78 -1.83 4.98 6.75
N THR A 79 -1.96 5.79 7.80
CA THR A 79 -2.84 6.96 7.78
C THR A 79 -2.37 7.98 6.74
N SER A 80 -1.06 8.22 6.63
CA SER A 80 -0.49 9.11 5.61
C SER A 80 -0.66 8.57 4.18
N LEU A 81 -0.52 7.26 3.99
CA LEU A 81 -0.72 6.59 2.70
C LEU A 81 -2.18 6.65 2.21
N GLY A 82 -3.13 6.65 3.15
CA GLY A 82 -4.57 6.74 2.86
C GLY A 82 -5.09 8.16 2.67
N THR A 83 -4.24 9.18 2.65
CA THR A 83 -4.65 10.58 2.43
C THR A 83 -5.01 10.87 0.97
N GLU A 84 -5.92 11.81 0.75
CA GLU A 84 -6.33 12.25 -0.60
C GLU A 84 -5.25 13.03 -1.38
N GLN A 85 -4.11 13.32 -0.75
CA GLN A 85 -3.02 14.11 -1.34
C GLN A 85 -2.02 13.26 -2.14
N GLN A 86 -2.34 11.99 -2.39
CA GLN A 86 -1.51 11.11 -3.20
C GLN A 86 -1.78 11.31 -4.71
N PRO A 87 -0.83 10.94 -5.58
CA PRO A 87 -1.05 10.97 -7.03
C PRO A 87 -2.28 10.15 -7.45
N ALA A 88 -2.90 10.54 -8.56
CA ALA A 88 -4.08 9.86 -9.10
C ALA A 88 -3.81 8.38 -9.41
N GLU A 89 -2.60 8.05 -9.82
CA GLU A 89 -2.14 6.69 -10.08
C GLU A 89 -2.21 5.83 -8.81
N TRP A 90 -1.88 6.39 -7.65
CA TRP A 90 -1.97 5.71 -6.37
C TRP A 90 -3.42 5.58 -5.91
N THR A 91 -4.18 6.67 -5.93
CA THR A 91 -5.57 6.66 -5.43
C THR A 91 -6.46 5.73 -6.23
N ASN A 92 -6.30 5.70 -7.56
CA ASN A 92 -7.01 4.77 -8.45
C ASN A 92 -6.58 3.31 -8.26
N ALA A 93 -5.37 3.07 -7.75
CA ALA A 93 -4.86 1.72 -7.51
C ALA A 93 -5.34 1.12 -6.19
N ILE A 94 -5.76 1.93 -5.21
CA ILE A 94 -6.18 1.48 -3.85
C ILE A 94 -7.08 0.23 -3.86
N PRO A 95 -8.10 0.10 -4.73
CA PRO A 95 -8.97 -1.09 -4.76
C PRO A 95 -8.24 -2.41 -5.02
N TYR A 96 -7.05 -2.35 -5.63
CA TYR A 96 -6.20 -3.50 -5.98
C TYR A 96 -5.05 -3.72 -4.99
N LEU A 97 -4.88 -2.84 -4.00
CA LEU A 97 -3.78 -2.91 -3.03
C LEU A 97 -4.22 -3.59 -1.74
N ARG A 98 -3.40 -4.51 -1.23
CA ARG A 98 -3.70 -5.33 -0.06
C ARG A 98 -2.44 -5.59 0.76
N ASP A 99 -2.62 -6.09 1.98
CA ASP A 99 -1.58 -6.69 2.82
C ASP A 99 -0.33 -5.82 3.04
N PHE A 100 -0.56 -4.54 3.35
CA PHE A 100 0.51 -3.62 3.71
C PHE A 100 1.23 -4.07 4.99
N LYS A 101 2.56 -4.17 4.90
CA LYS A 101 3.45 -4.52 6.00
C LYS A 101 4.61 -3.54 6.04
N CYS A 102 4.72 -2.81 7.15
CA CYS A 102 5.88 -1.98 7.44
C CYS A 102 7.00 -2.86 8.00
N ILE A 103 8.16 -2.87 7.36
CA ILE A 103 9.35 -3.61 7.80
C ILE A 103 10.33 -2.59 8.35
N ARG A 104 10.54 -2.63 9.67
CA ARG A 104 11.40 -1.69 10.39
C ARG A 104 12.80 -1.60 9.80
N ASN A 105 13.29 -0.39 9.58
CA ASN A 105 14.60 -0.10 8.98
C ASN A 105 14.79 -0.64 7.55
N ALA A 106 13.71 -0.94 6.83
CA ALA A 106 13.77 -1.42 5.45
C ALA A 106 12.80 -0.66 4.54
N GLY A 107 11.49 -0.75 4.78
CA GLY A 107 10.48 -0.21 3.88
C GLY A 107 9.12 -0.86 4.02
N ILE A 108 8.27 -0.69 3.02
CA ILE A 108 6.87 -1.11 3.06
C ILE A 108 6.64 -2.15 1.96
N SER A 109 6.20 -3.34 2.35
CA SER A 109 5.77 -4.41 1.43
C SER A 109 4.24 -4.40 1.34
N PHE A 110 3.72 -4.65 0.14
CA PHE A 110 2.28 -4.80 -0.10
C PHE A 110 2.05 -5.64 -1.35
N LEU A 111 0.81 -6.07 -1.56
CA LEU A 111 0.40 -6.84 -2.73
C LEU A 111 -0.49 -5.99 -3.64
N CYS A 112 -0.31 -6.15 -4.95
CA CYS A 112 -1.23 -5.64 -5.96
C CYS A 112 -1.93 -6.82 -6.64
N THR A 113 -3.25 -6.77 -6.80
CA THR A 113 -4.03 -7.87 -7.39
C THR A 113 -4.28 -7.71 -8.89
N ASP A 114 -3.66 -6.71 -9.52
CA ASP A 114 -3.79 -6.43 -10.94
C ASP A 114 -2.41 -6.17 -11.58
N ARG A 115 -2.18 -6.80 -12.73
CA ARG A 115 -0.86 -6.78 -13.40
C ARG A 115 -0.57 -5.46 -14.09
N GLU A 116 -1.58 -4.81 -14.66
CA GLU A 116 -1.36 -3.52 -15.33
C GLU A 116 -1.14 -2.42 -14.29
N ILE A 117 -1.90 -2.47 -13.20
CA ILE A 117 -1.77 -1.54 -12.08
C ILE A 117 -0.40 -1.67 -11.42
N CYS A 118 0.10 -2.89 -11.18
CA CYS A 118 1.42 -3.06 -10.55
C CYS A 118 2.57 -2.46 -11.39
N ILE A 119 2.48 -2.55 -12.73
CA ILE A 119 3.45 -1.92 -13.64
C ILE A 119 3.33 -0.39 -13.56
N LYS A 120 2.10 0.15 -13.63
CA LYS A 120 1.84 1.60 -13.58
C LYS A 120 2.27 2.25 -12.26
N LEU A 121 2.22 1.49 -11.16
CA LEU A 121 2.67 1.95 -9.85
C LEU A 121 4.19 2.07 -9.76
N GLY A 122 4.94 1.41 -10.63
CA GLY A 122 6.39 1.54 -10.66
C GLY A 122 6.80 3.00 -10.83
N ASN A 123 7.77 3.45 -10.03
CA ASN A 123 8.29 4.82 -10.02
C ASN A 123 7.33 5.92 -9.53
N VAL A 124 6.10 5.60 -9.13
CA VAL A 124 5.18 6.58 -8.54
C VAL A 124 5.76 7.13 -7.24
N LYS A 125 5.73 8.46 -7.08
CA LYS A 125 6.18 9.14 -5.87
C LYS A 125 5.00 9.36 -4.93
N LEU A 126 5.10 8.86 -3.72
CA LEU A 126 4.10 8.99 -2.66
C LEU A 126 4.61 9.94 -1.60
N SER A 127 3.74 10.83 -1.12
CA SER A 127 4.06 11.71 0.02
C SER A 127 3.66 10.99 1.31
N ILE A 128 4.63 10.48 2.07
CA ILE A 128 4.41 9.76 3.32
C ILE A 128 5.08 10.50 4.46
N CYS A 129 4.30 10.90 5.46
CA CYS A 129 4.75 11.70 6.60
C CYS A 129 5.54 12.96 6.17
N ASN A 130 5.00 13.67 5.16
CA ASN A 130 5.57 14.88 4.54
C ASN A 130 6.93 14.69 3.86
N LYS A 131 7.26 13.47 3.41
CA LYS A 131 8.42 13.20 2.54
C LYS A 131 8.04 12.32 1.37
N GLU A 132 8.74 12.50 0.26
CA GLU A 132 8.51 11.69 -0.94
C GLU A 132 9.24 10.34 -0.84
N PHE A 133 8.52 9.28 -1.18
CA PHE A 133 9.06 7.93 -1.35
C PHE A 133 8.60 7.38 -2.69
N LYS A 134 9.51 6.70 -3.38
CA LYS A 134 9.24 6.16 -4.71
C LYS A 134 8.87 4.68 -4.59
N VAL A 135 7.80 4.26 -5.24
CA VAL A 135 7.46 2.83 -5.36
C VAL A 135 8.49 2.16 -6.27
N GLN A 136 9.07 1.05 -5.83
CA GLN A 136 10.00 0.27 -6.64
C GLN A 136 9.28 -0.28 -7.87
N PRO A 137 9.86 -0.15 -9.09
CA PRO A 137 9.32 -0.77 -10.28
C PRO A 137 9.05 -2.26 -10.09
N TYR A 138 7.87 -2.70 -10.51
CA TYR A 138 7.53 -4.11 -10.46
C TYR A 138 8.46 -4.92 -11.38
N SER A 139 9.03 -5.99 -10.82
CA SER A 139 9.73 -7.00 -11.59
C SER A 139 9.33 -8.38 -11.08
N LYS A 140 8.83 -9.22 -11.99
CA LYS A 140 8.49 -10.61 -11.69
C LYS A 140 9.69 -11.40 -11.15
N TYR A 141 10.90 -11.01 -11.55
CA TYR A 141 12.14 -11.70 -11.23
C TYR A 141 13.02 -10.92 -10.25
N SER A 142 12.48 -9.91 -9.55
CA SER A 142 13.25 -9.05 -8.64
C SER A 142 14.02 -9.81 -7.57
N HIS A 143 13.56 -11.00 -7.19
CA HIS A 143 14.20 -11.86 -6.19
C HIS A 143 15.13 -12.93 -6.79
N TRP A 144 15.22 -13.02 -8.13
CA TRP A 144 15.93 -14.11 -8.82
C TRP A 144 17.31 -13.69 -9.34
N TYR A 145 17.59 -12.40 -9.37
CA TYR A 145 18.92 -11.88 -9.68
C TYR A 145 19.35 -10.98 -8.53
N TYR A 146 20.23 -11.48 -7.67
CA TYR A 146 21.08 -10.60 -6.87
C TYR A 146 22.34 -10.35 -7.69
N VAL A 147 22.68 -9.07 -7.92
CA VAL A 147 23.99 -8.74 -8.45
C VAL A 147 24.94 -8.71 -7.26
N ASP A 148 25.78 -9.73 -7.15
CA ASP A 148 26.85 -9.76 -6.15
C ASP A 148 27.95 -8.78 -6.60
N LEU A 149 27.86 -7.53 -6.13
CA LEU A 149 28.78 -6.44 -6.43
C LEU A 149 30.10 -6.62 -5.68
N GLN A 150 30.78 -7.75 -5.84
CA GLN A 150 32.05 -8.04 -5.15
C GLN A 150 33.25 -7.28 -5.72
N ARG A 151 33.10 -6.57 -6.86
CA ARG A 151 34.19 -5.86 -7.55
C ARG A 151 33.71 -4.62 -8.31
N VAL A 152 32.91 -3.78 -7.67
CA VAL A 152 32.57 -2.47 -8.25
C VAL A 152 33.76 -1.55 -8.03
N PRO A 153 34.35 -0.97 -9.09
CA PRO A 153 35.36 0.07 -8.96
C PRO A 153 34.81 1.24 -8.15
N ASP A 154 35.66 1.86 -7.31
CA ASP A 154 35.24 2.93 -6.38
C ASP A 154 34.57 4.14 -7.06
N ASP A 155 34.69 4.27 -8.38
CA ASP A 155 34.18 5.37 -9.21
C ASP A 155 32.82 5.12 -9.88
N VAL A 156 32.16 3.99 -9.60
CA VAL A 156 30.81 3.69 -10.14
C VAL A 156 29.74 4.09 -9.12
N ASN A 157 28.92 5.07 -9.48
CA ASN A 157 27.76 5.48 -8.68
C ASN A 157 26.57 4.53 -8.89
N ASP A 158 25.65 4.51 -7.93
CA ASP A 158 24.42 3.70 -8.00
C ASP A 158 23.63 3.94 -9.31
N GLU A 159 23.66 5.17 -9.84
CA GLU A 159 22.97 5.51 -11.09
C GLU A 159 23.46 4.71 -12.30
N LYS A 160 24.77 4.41 -12.39
CA LYS A 160 25.35 3.59 -13.47
C LYS A 160 25.12 2.08 -13.30
N ILE A 161 24.77 1.63 -12.09
CA ILE A 161 24.55 0.20 -11.79
C ILE A 161 23.14 -0.24 -12.17
N TYR A 162 22.18 0.69 -12.11
CA TYR A 162 20.75 0.42 -12.30
C TYR A 162 20.16 1.00 -13.61
N ASP A 163 20.99 1.52 -14.51
CA ASP A 163 20.62 1.90 -15.89
C ASP A 163 20.50 0.69 -16.83
#